data_AF-A0A832PXW5-F1
#
_entry.id   AF-A0A832PXW5-F1
#
_cell.length_a   1.000
_cell.length_b   1.000
_cell.length_c   1.000
_cell.angle_alpha   90.00
_cell.angle_beta   90.00
_cell.angle_gamma   90.00
#
_symmetry.space_group_name_H-M   'P 1'
#
loop_
_entity.id
_entity.type
_entity.pdbx_description
1 polymer ?
#
loop_
_entity_poly.entity_id
_entity_poly.type
_entity_poly.pdbx_seq_one_letter_code
_entity_poly.pdbx_strand_id
1 'polypeptide(L)'
;MDKPTFTAKVISVQPRIRLIRSFDEVSHNYLGYAILLNGTIGEEEREFSIGIGKAAQAKHQFRVGDEISGACVPVADERLEPVEFYKVSKLKKLQEATSANSEPPPWEDVCPELETYRWRGHRRLAARTYSTKCTTCMWGCRMPVEIIIDNWNPKGKKKYRYETFCYGPLNCKFYKAGPNRKVEGRNGMVFVEEDWVDEQNVEHRDWEPED
;
A
#
# COMPACT_ATOMS: atom_id res chain seq x y z
N MET A 1 -15.93 -21.74 11.24
CA MET A 1 -14.70 -21.23 11.86
C MET A 1 -14.98 -19.83 12.36
N ASP A 2 -14.72 -19.59 13.64
CA ASP A 2 -14.83 -18.25 14.20
C ASP A 2 -13.71 -17.37 13.66
N LYS A 3 -14.06 -16.11 13.39
CA LYS A 3 -13.11 -15.11 12.89
C LYS A 3 -12.17 -14.72 14.03
N PRO A 4 -10.83 -14.79 13.87
CA PRO A 4 -9.92 -14.30 14.90
C PRO A 4 -10.23 -12.83 15.22
N THR A 5 -10.32 -12.53 16.51
CA THR A 5 -10.45 -11.18 17.04
C THR A 5 -9.09 -10.61 17.34
N PHE A 6 -8.95 -9.29 17.25
CA PHE A 6 -7.70 -8.60 17.57
C PHE A 6 -7.95 -7.34 18.40
N THR A 7 -6.92 -6.97 19.18
CA THR A 7 -6.74 -5.65 19.78
C THR A 7 -5.29 -5.27 19.62
N ALA A 8 -5.01 -4.14 18.98
CA ALA A 8 -3.65 -3.78 18.61
C ALA A 8 -3.48 -2.28 18.38
N LYS A 9 -2.22 -1.84 18.46
CA LYS A 9 -1.80 -0.48 18.15
C LYS A 9 -1.46 -0.37 16.67
N VAL A 10 -1.87 0.72 16.03
CA VAL A 10 -1.56 1.04 14.64
C VAL A 10 -0.11 1.47 14.50
N ILE A 11 0.64 0.74 13.67
CA ILE A 11 2.03 1.05 13.32
C ILE A 11 2.09 1.82 12.00
N SER A 12 1.24 1.47 11.03
CA SER A 12 1.14 2.22 9.78
C SER A 12 -0.25 2.13 9.16
N VAL A 13 -0.60 3.14 8.36
CA VAL A 13 -1.76 3.14 7.47
C VAL A 13 -1.29 3.58 6.10
N GLN A 14 -1.53 2.76 5.08
CA GLN A 14 -1.09 2.98 3.70
C GLN A 14 -2.19 2.62 2.71
N PRO A 15 -2.19 3.14 1.47
CA PRO A 15 -3.14 2.71 0.46
C PRO A 15 -2.91 1.23 0.12
N ARG A 16 -4.01 0.46 0.08
CA ARG A 16 -4.05 -0.93 -0.38
C ARG A 16 -4.47 -0.96 -1.83
N ILE A 17 -3.48 -1.05 -2.71
CA ILE A 17 -3.65 -1.01 -4.17
C ILE A 17 -3.03 -2.27 -4.74
N ARG A 18 -3.73 -2.92 -5.67
CA ARG A 18 -3.16 -3.99 -6.49
C ARG A 18 -2.85 -3.46 -7.88
N LEU A 19 -1.68 -3.83 -8.36
CA LEU A 19 -1.20 -3.46 -9.68
C LEU A 19 -1.37 -4.64 -10.64
N ILE A 20 -1.92 -4.39 -11.82
CA ILE A 20 -1.98 -5.37 -12.90
C ILE A 20 -1.15 -4.83 -14.05
N ARG A 21 -0.29 -5.71 -14.58
CA ARG A 21 0.62 -5.42 -15.68
C ARG A 21 0.42 -6.44 -16.79
N SER A 22 0.43 -5.98 -18.04
CA SER A 22 0.52 -6.84 -19.20
C SER A 22 1.37 -6.15 -20.26
N PHE A 23 2.63 -6.57 -20.38
CA PHE A 23 3.62 -5.88 -21.21
C PHE A 23 3.72 -4.37 -20.86
N ASP A 24 3.31 -3.47 -21.76
CA ASP A 24 3.25 -2.01 -21.56
C ASP A 24 1.93 -1.52 -20.92
N GLU A 25 0.92 -2.38 -20.80
CA GLU A 25 -0.37 -2.05 -20.18
C GLU A 25 -0.30 -2.07 -18.65
N VAL A 26 -0.97 -1.07 -18.06
CA VAL A 26 -1.03 -0.84 -16.61
C VAL A 26 -2.47 -0.62 -16.19
N SER A 27 -2.90 -1.30 -15.12
CA SER A 27 -4.13 -0.92 -14.39
C SER A 27 -3.98 -1.10 -12.88
N HIS A 28 -4.82 -0.37 -12.13
CA HIS A 28 -4.80 -0.35 -10.67
C HIS A 28 -6.17 -0.69 -10.11
N ASN A 29 -6.18 -1.57 -9.11
CA ASN A 29 -7.35 -1.84 -8.28
C ASN A 29 -7.15 -1.20 -6.90
N TYR A 30 -7.92 -0.16 -6.61
CA TYR A 30 -7.90 0.56 -5.33
C TYR A 30 -8.82 -0.15 -4.34
N LEU A 31 -8.25 -0.99 -3.48
CA LEU A 31 -9.00 -1.92 -2.62
C LEU A 31 -9.36 -1.33 -1.25
N GLY A 32 -8.70 -0.25 -0.83
CA GLY A 32 -8.87 0.35 0.49
C GLY A 32 -7.53 0.73 1.11
N TYR A 33 -7.35 0.41 2.39
CA TYR A 33 -6.14 0.73 3.15
C TYR A 33 -5.57 -0.52 3.81
N ALA A 34 -4.25 -0.58 3.86
CA ALA A 34 -3.47 -1.60 4.55
C ALA A 34 -3.00 -0.98 5.87
N ILE A 35 -3.26 -1.68 6.97
CA ILE A 35 -2.88 -1.25 8.31
C ILE A 35 -1.93 -2.28 8.88
N LEU A 36 -0.72 -1.86 9.23
CA LEU A 36 0.21 -2.67 10.04
C LEU A 36 -0.10 -2.42 11.51
N LEU A 37 -0.20 -3.50 12.28
CA LEU A 37 -0.61 -3.52 13.67
C LEU A 37 0.44 -4.25 14.50
N ASN A 38 0.58 -3.85 15.76
CA ASN A 38 1.28 -4.61 16.77
C ASN A 38 0.37 -4.82 17.98
N GLY A 39 0.11 -6.07 18.34
CA GLY A 39 -0.75 -6.44 19.46
C GLY A 39 -1.21 -7.89 19.37
N THR A 40 -2.40 -8.16 19.90
CA THR A 40 -2.91 -9.53 20.01
C THR A 40 -3.89 -9.85 18.89
N ILE A 41 -3.74 -11.01 18.26
CA ILE A 41 -4.69 -11.60 17.31
C ILE A 41 -4.94 -13.07 17.67
N GLY A 42 -6.19 -13.42 18.00
CA GLY A 42 -6.48 -14.71 18.60
C GLY A 42 -5.73 -14.88 19.92
N GLU A 43 -4.84 -15.87 19.99
CA GLU A 43 -4.00 -16.17 21.16
C GLU A 43 -2.54 -15.71 21.00
N GLU A 44 -2.19 -15.10 19.86
CA GLU A 44 -0.82 -14.68 19.55
C GLU A 44 -0.64 -13.17 19.76
N GLU A 45 0.49 -12.77 20.34
CA GLU A 45 0.95 -11.38 20.38
C GLU A 45 2.08 -11.20 19.37
N ARG A 46 1.84 -10.41 18.32
CA ARG A 46 2.82 -10.16 17.25
C ARG A 46 2.46 -8.93 16.40
N GLU A 47 3.35 -8.58 15.49
CA GLU A 47 2.99 -7.72 14.36
C GLU A 47 2.17 -8.50 13.33
N PHE A 48 1.11 -7.88 12.82
CA PHE A 48 0.27 -8.42 11.76
C PHE A 48 -0.39 -7.29 10.95
N SER A 49 -0.94 -7.62 9.79
CA SER A 49 -1.51 -6.63 8.88
C SER A 49 -2.96 -6.91 8.49
N ILE A 50 -3.78 -5.86 8.44
CA ILE A 50 -5.20 -5.94 8.08
C ILE A 50 -5.55 -5.02 6.91
N GLY A 51 -6.45 -5.48 6.05
CA GLY A 51 -7.03 -4.70 4.96
C GLY A 51 -8.42 -4.18 5.31
N ILE A 52 -8.61 -2.86 5.25
CA ILE A 52 -9.91 -2.21 5.46
C ILE A 52 -10.38 -1.51 4.18
N GLY A 53 -11.69 -1.32 4.03
CA GLY A 53 -12.27 -0.63 2.88
C GLY A 53 -12.35 0.89 3.06
N LYS A 54 -12.66 1.61 1.97
CA LYS A 54 -12.77 3.08 1.96
C LYS A 54 -13.71 3.65 3.02
N ALA A 55 -14.87 3.03 3.22
CA ALA A 55 -15.88 3.50 4.16
C ALA A 55 -15.43 3.36 5.63
N ALA A 56 -14.64 2.32 5.94
CA ALA A 56 -14.10 2.14 7.28
C ALA A 56 -13.06 3.22 7.59
N GLN A 57 -12.16 3.53 6.66
CA GLN A 57 -11.17 4.59 6.85
C GLN A 57 -11.82 5.97 6.91
N ALA A 58 -12.81 6.27 6.05
CA ALA A 58 -13.53 7.54 6.11
C ALA A 58 -14.27 7.73 7.44
N LYS A 59 -14.86 6.65 7.99
CA LYS A 59 -15.58 6.68 9.26
C LYS A 59 -14.65 6.85 10.47
N HIS A 60 -13.55 6.11 10.49
CA HIS A 60 -12.73 5.98 11.69
C HIS A 60 -11.45 6.82 11.65
N GLN A 61 -10.99 7.22 10.47
CA GLN A 61 -9.77 8.00 10.26
C GLN A 61 -8.61 7.43 11.08
N PHE A 62 -8.29 6.14 10.87
CA PHE A 62 -7.20 5.51 11.61
C PHE A 62 -5.89 6.18 11.24
N ARG A 63 -5.06 6.42 12.25
CA ARG A 63 -3.72 7.00 12.14
C ARG A 63 -2.72 6.18 12.95
N VAL A 64 -1.44 6.41 12.69
CA VAL A 64 -0.34 5.83 13.48
C VAL A 64 -0.55 6.12 14.96
N GLY A 65 -0.37 5.10 15.78
CA GLY A 65 -0.49 5.16 17.24
C GLY A 65 -1.90 4.87 17.80
N ASP A 66 -2.96 4.89 16.98
CA ASP A 66 -4.31 4.56 17.45
C ASP A 66 -4.35 3.14 18.02
N GLU A 67 -5.15 2.91 19.07
CA GLU A 67 -5.49 1.56 19.50
C GLU A 67 -6.84 1.16 18.93
N ILE A 68 -6.88 -0.02 18.31
CA ILE A 68 -8.06 -0.50 17.60
C ILE A 68 -8.35 -1.96 17.95
N SER A 69 -9.61 -2.36 17.78
CA SER A 69 -10.03 -3.75 17.90
C SER A 69 -11.00 -4.15 16.79
N GLY A 70 -11.10 -5.44 16.52
CA GLY A 70 -12.02 -5.98 15.53
C GLY A 70 -11.94 -7.49 15.38
N ALA A 71 -12.55 -7.98 14.30
CA ALA A 71 -12.45 -9.38 13.87
C ALA A 71 -12.12 -9.42 12.38
N CYS A 72 -11.30 -10.39 11.95
CA CYS A 72 -10.79 -10.45 10.59
C CYS A 72 -10.76 -11.90 10.06
N VAL A 73 -10.42 -12.06 8.79
CA VAL A 73 -10.27 -13.37 8.14
C VAL A 73 -8.94 -13.38 7.40
N PRO A 74 -8.18 -14.48 7.39
CA PRO A 74 -6.97 -14.59 6.57
C PRO A 74 -7.26 -14.29 5.10
N VAL A 75 -6.32 -13.66 4.41
CA VAL A 75 -6.43 -13.48 2.95
C VAL A 75 -6.41 -14.84 2.25
N ALA A 76 -7.20 -14.96 1.18
CA ALA A 76 -7.32 -16.23 0.46
C ALA A 76 -6.13 -16.54 -0.46
N ASP A 77 -5.48 -15.52 -0.99
CA ASP A 77 -4.27 -15.64 -1.80
C ASP A 77 -3.35 -14.47 -1.45
N GLU A 78 -2.29 -14.77 -0.69
CA GLU A 78 -1.32 -13.79 -0.22
C GLU A 78 -0.65 -13.06 -1.38
N ARG A 79 -0.46 -13.70 -2.53
CA ARG A 79 0.19 -13.08 -3.70
C ARG A 79 -0.59 -11.87 -4.26
N LEU A 80 -1.87 -11.79 -3.93
CA LEU A 80 -2.81 -10.78 -4.41
C LEU A 80 -3.08 -9.68 -3.37
N GLU A 81 -2.51 -9.78 -2.17
CA GLU A 81 -2.81 -8.89 -1.05
C GLU A 81 -1.53 -8.43 -0.35
N PRO A 82 -1.41 -7.14 0.03
CA PRO A 82 -0.28 -6.68 0.83
C PRO A 82 -0.47 -6.90 2.33
N VAL A 83 -1.55 -7.55 2.75
CA VAL A 83 -1.97 -7.75 4.13
C VAL A 83 -2.22 -9.23 4.41
N GLU A 84 -2.10 -9.64 5.67
CA GLU A 84 -2.34 -11.01 6.12
C GLU A 84 -3.83 -11.30 6.33
N PHE A 85 -4.59 -10.29 6.76
CA PHE A 85 -6.01 -10.44 7.03
C PHE A 85 -6.86 -9.38 6.31
N TYR A 86 -8.10 -9.74 5.98
CA TYR A 86 -9.08 -8.88 5.32
C TYR A 86 -10.48 -9.10 5.90
N LYS A 87 -11.52 -8.58 5.22
CA LYS A 87 -12.93 -8.74 5.62
C LYS A 87 -13.15 -8.37 7.09
N VAL A 88 -12.50 -7.28 7.49
CA VAL A 88 -12.50 -6.77 8.87
C VAL A 88 -13.90 -6.32 9.24
N SER A 89 -14.32 -6.66 10.45
CA SER A 89 -15.66 -6.39 10.99
C SER A 89 -15.57 -6.07 12.48
N LYS A 90 -16.65 -5.53 13.05
CA LYS A 90 -16.70 -5.09 14.46
C LYS A 90 -15.57 -4.10 14.83
N LEU A 91 -15.11 -3.34 13.84
CA LEU A 91 -13.97 -2.45 13.96
C LEU A 91 -14.31 -1.28 14.90
N LYS A 92 -13.44 -1.02 15.88
CA LYS A 92 -13.58 0.06 16.86
C LYS A 92 -12.24 0.74 17.06
N LYS A 93 -12.25 2.07 17.16
CA LYS A 93 -11.14 2.85 17.72
C LYS A 93 -11.34 2.89 19.24
N LEU A 94 -10.40 2.30 19.98
CA LEU A 94 -10.42 2.23 21.44
C LEU A 94 -9.75 3.45 22.06
N GLN A 95 -8.64 3.86 21.46
CA GLN A 95 -7.89 5.05 21.84
C GLN A 95 -7.41 5.76 20.59
N GLU A 96 -7.54 7.09 20.59
CA GLU A 96 -6.96 7.93 19.57
C GLU A 96 -5.54 8.34 19.98
N ALA A 97 -4.61 8.26 19.04
CA ALA A 97 -3.26 8.76 19.25
C ALA A 97 -3.28 10.29 19.40
N THR A 98 -2.47 10.81 20.31
CA THR A 98 -2.08 12.21 20.22
C THR A 98 -1.13 12.35 19.03
N SER A 99 -1.40 13.31 18.14
CA SER A 99 -0.54 13.57 16.97
C SER A 99 0.92 13.68 17.39
N ALA A 100 1.78 12.82 16.85
CA ALA A 100 3.22 12.94 17.06
C ALA A 100 3.73 14.13 16.24
N ASN A 101 4.38 15.09 16.90
CA ASN A 101 5.02 16.24 16.26
C ASN A 101 6.34 15.84 15.59
N SER A 102 6.34 14.82 14.72
CA SER A 102 7.52 14.54 13.90
C SER A 102 7.45 15.38 12.63
N GLU A 103 8.50 16.17 12.38
CA GLU A 103 8.64 16.89 11.11
C GLU A 103 8.68 15.89 9.95
N PRO A 104 7.82 16.06 8.93
CA PRO A 104 7.86 15.18 7.77
C PRO A 104 9.15 15.34 6.95
N PRO A 105 9.50 14.34 6.12
CA PRO A 105 9.03 12.95 6.12
C PRO A 105 9.55 12.09 7.29
N PRO A 106 8.86 10.99 7.66
CA PRO A 106 7.63 10.45 7.04
C PRO A 106 6.38 11.29 7.36
N TRP A 107 5.38 11.26 6.48
CA TRP A 107 4.08 11.87 6.76
C TRP A 107 3.19 10.85 7.49
N GLU A 108 3.01 11.05 8.79
CA GLU A 108 2.22 10.19 9.68
C GLU A 108 0.89 10.85 10.04
N ASP A 109 0.05 11.08 9.03
CA ASP A 109 -1.29 11.65 9.19
C ASP A 109 -2.37 10.66 8.71
N VAL A 110 -3.64 11.04 8.82
CA VAL A 110 -4.77 10.30 8.26
C VAL A 110 -4.61 10.22 6.74
N CYS A 111 -4.54 9.00 6.21
CA CYS A 111 -4.50 8.79 4.76
C CYS A 111 -5.65 9.54 4.06
N PRO A 112 -5.38 10.26 2.95
CA PRO A 112 -6.43 10.87 2.14
C PRO A 112 -7.26 9.80 1.42
N GLU A 113 -8.29 10.23 0.70
CA GLU A 113 -9.11 9.34 -0.11
C GLU A 113 -8.30 8.64 -1.22
N LEU A 114 -8.76 7.46 -1.64
CA LEU A 114 -8.09 6.66 -2.70
C LEU A 114 -7.97 7.43 -4.02
N GLU A 115 -8.89 8.34 -4.30
CA GLU A 115 -8.84 9.15 -5.51
C GLU A 115 -7.75 10.22 -5.46
N THR A 116 -7.32 10.64 -4.27
CA THR A 116 -6.12 11.46 -4.12
C THR A 116 -4.87 10.68 -4.51
N TYR A 117 -4.75 9.40 -4.13
CA TYR A 117 -3.64 8.55 -4.57
C TYR A 117 -3.68 8.34 -6.09
N ARG A 118 -4.86 8.05 -6.63
CA ARG A 118 -5.05 7.92 -8.08
C ARG A 118 -4.65 9.19 -8.81
N TRP A 119 -5.14 10.33 -8.35
CA TRP A 119 -4.83 11.62 -8.93
C TRP A 119 -3.33 11.89 -8.83
N ARG A 120 -2.68 11.77 -7.66
CA ARG A 120 -1.23 12.01 -7.54
C ARG A 120 -0.39 11.13 -8.45
N GLY A 121 -0.83 9.90 -8.75
CA GLY A 121 0.01 8.94 -9.44
C GLY A 121 1.22 8.51 -8.60
N HIS A 122 1.87 7.43 -9.00
CA HIS A 122 2.99 6.87 -8.26
C HIS A 122 4.32 7.06 -8.97
N ARG A 123 5.40 7.17 -8.18
CA ARG A 123 6.77 6.94 -8.65
C ARG A 123 7.31 5.65 -8.04
N ARG A 124 8.23 4.97 -8.73
CA ARG A 124 8.90 3.79 -8.18
C ARG A 124 9.72 4.16 -6.95
N LEU A 125 9.59 3.39 -5.89
CA LEU A 125 10.35 3.59 -4.66
C LEU A 125 11.33 2.43 -4.48
N ALA A 126 12.57 2.73 -4.12
CA ALA A 126 13.55 1.72 -3.75
C ALA A 126 13.05 0.91 -2.54
N ALA A 127 13.08 -0.43 -2.64
CA ALA A 127 12.57 -1.32 -1.60
C ALA A 127 13.23 -1.08 -0.23
N ARG A 128 14.54 -0.80 -0.22
CA ARG A 128 15.29 -0.45 0.99
C ARG A 128 14.81 0.87 1.60
N THR A 129 14.53 1.87 0.79
CA THR A 129 13.98 3.15 1.26
C THR A 129 12.60 2.94 1.85
N TYR A 130 11.74 2.16 1.18
CA TYR A 130 10.43 1.81 1.72
C TYR A 130 10.56 1.17 3.11
N SER A 131 11.36 0.10 3.25
CA SER A 131 11.47 -0.65 4.50
C SER A 131 12.13 0.12 5.64
N THR A 132 12.97 1.11 5.36
CA THR A 132 13.75 1.83 6.39
C THR A 132 13.22 3.23 6.69
N LYS A 133 12.43 3.83 5.80
CA LYS A 133 12.01 5.25 5.89
C LYS A 133 10.52 5.49 5.61
N CYS A 134 9.83 4.60 4.90
CA CYS A 134 8.48 4.87 4.41
C CYS A 134 7.44 3.84 4.86
N THR A 135 7.74 2.93 5.77
CA THR A 135 6.78 1.94 6.29
C THR A 135 5.62 2.60 7.04
N THR A 136 5.88 3.68 7.77
CA THR A 136 4.87 4.45 8.53
C THR A 136 4.26 5.61 7.73
N CYS A 137 4.92 6.01 6.63
CA CYS A 137 4.49 7.13 5.80
C CYS A 137 3.20 6.80 5.05
N MET A 138 2.18 7.66 5.17
CA MET A 138 0.89 7.50 4.48
C MET A 138 1.01 7.46 2.96
N TRP A 139 2.08 8.04 2.41
CA TRP A 139 2.36 8.06 0.98
C TRP A 139 3.16 6.86 0.45
N GLY A 140 3.70 6.04 1.35
CA GLY A 140 4.36 4.78 0.98
C GLY A 140 3.31 3.74 0.57
N CYS A 141 3.63 2.93 -0.43
CA CYS A 141 2.74 1.84 -0.83
C CYS A 141 3.56 0.61 -1.25
N ARG A 142 3.25 -0.54 -0.65
CA ARG A 142 3.74 -1.85 -1.09
C ARG A 142 2.59 -2.56 -1.80
N MET A 143 2.69 -2.70 -3.12
CA MET A 143 1.64 -3.27 -3.95
C MET A 143 1.96 -4.72 -4.33
N PRO A 144 1.00 -5.65 -4.21
CA PRO A 144 1.05 -6.88 -4.99
C PRO A 144 0.88 -6.54 -6.47
N VAL A 145 1.77 -7.08 -7.29
CA VAL A 145 1.80 -6.91 -8.74
C VAL A 145 1.48 -8.24 -9.40
N GLU A 146 0.41 -8.26 -10.17
CA GLU A 146 0.00 -9.37 -11.02
C GLU A 146 0.44 -9.08 -12.45
N ILE A 147 1.36 -9.90 -12.96
CA ILE A 147 1.90 -9.80 -14.32
C ILE A 147 1.21 -10.86 -15.18
N ILE A 148 0.41 -10.43 -16.14
CA ILE A 148 -0.19 -11.27 -17.16
C ILE A 148 0.83 -11.44 -18.28
N ILE A 149 1.34 -12.67 -18.45
CA ILE A 149 2.38 -12.96 -19.47
C ILE A 149 1.73 -13.11 -20.85
N ASP A 150 0.50 -13.60 -20.91
CA ASP A 150 -0.22 -13.89 -22.14
C ASP A 150 -1.67 -13.43 -22.05
N ASN A 151 -1.99 -12.31 -22.70
CA ASN A 151 -3.36 -11.76 -22.75
C ASN A 151 -4.37 -12.71 -23.40
N TRP A 152 -3.93 -13.67 -24.22
CA TRP A 152 -4.82 -14.68 -24.84
C TRP A 152 -5.11 -15.87 -23.92
N ASN A 153 -4.33 -16.04 -22.85
CA ASN A 153 -4.59 -17.00 -21.79
C ASN A 153 -4.26 -16.37 -20.42
N PRO A 154 -5.02 -15.34 -20.01
CA PRO A 154 -4.63 -14.52 -18.87
C PRO A 154 -4.71 -15.30 -17.56
N LYS A 155 -5.56 -16.33 -17.47
CA LYS A 155 -5.67 -17.19 -16.28
C LYS A 155 -4.56 -18.24 -16.19
N GLY A 156 -4.01 -18.67 -17.32
CA GLY A 156 -3.04 -19.78 -17.36
C GLY A 156 -1.58 -19.36 -17.20
N LYS A 157 -1.23 -18.08 -17.40
CA LYS A 157 0.17 -17.61 -17.33
C LYS A 157 0.29 -16.27 -16.61
N LYS A 158 0.45 -16.33 -15.29
CA LYS A 158 0.66 -15.17 -14.43
C LYS A 158 1.92 -15.28 -13.60
N LYS A 159 2.56 -14.15 -13.33
CA LYS A 159 3.63 -13.98 -12.34
C LYS A 159 3.18 -13.00 -11.27
N TYR A 160 3.69 -13.19 -10.07
CA TYR A 160 3.38 -12.36 -8.91
C TYR A 160 4.66 -11.85 -8.28
N ARG A 161 4.67 -10.59 -7.88
CA ARG A 161 5.73 -10.01 -7.06
C ARG A 161 5.19 -8.83 -6.26
N TYR A 162 5.99 -8.34 -5.32
CA TYR A 162 5.70 -7.08 -4.64
C TYR A 162 6.60 -5.98 -5.16
N GLU A 163 6.03 -4.80 -5.29
CA GLU A 163 6.75 -3.58 -5.65
C GLU A 163 6.39 -2.47 -4.68
N THR A 164 7.30 -1.51 -4.56
CA THR A 164 7.17 -0.36 -3.66
C THR A 164 7.09 0.92 -4.47
N PHE A 165 6.20 1.81 -4.04
CA PHE A 165 5.85 3.04 -4.72
C PHE A 165 5.73 4.20 -3.74
N CYS A 166 5.93 5.42 -4.24
CA CYS A 166 5.79 6.66 -3.51
C CYS A 166 4.74 7.54 -4.17
N TYR A 167 3.72 7.93 -3.41
CA TYR A 167 2.73 8.93 -3.78
C TYR A 167 3.04 10.32 -3.18
N GLY A 168 4.12 10.41 -2.39
CA GLY A 168 4.44 11.58 -1.57
C GLY A 168 5.11 12.69 -2.38
N PRO A 169 5.27 13.89 -1.80
CA PRO A 169 5.76 15.12 -2.44
C PRO A 169 7.00 14.90 -3.33
N LEU A 170 7.10 15.65 -4.44
CA LEU A 170 8.18 15.42 -5.42
C LEU A 170 9.57 15.73 -4.82
N ASN A 171 9.63 16.73 -3.94
CA ASN A 171 10.79 17.18 -3.15
C ASN A 171 11.09 16.36 -1.89
N CYS A 172 10.37 15.25 -1.62
CA CYS A 172 10.60 14.44 -0.42
C CYS A 172 12.09 14.02 -0.26
N LYS A 173 12.76 14.50 0.80
CA LYS A 173 14.17 14.19 1.10
C LYS A 173 14.50 12.71 1.32
N PHE A 174 13.50 11.88 1.62
CA PHE A 174 13.68 10.42 1.75
C PHE A 174 13.47 9.67 0.44
N TYR A 175 12.87 10.28 -0.58
CA TYR A 175 12.58 9.59 -1.83
C TYR A 175 13.87 9.15 -2.53
N LYS A 176 13.87 7.90 -2.98
CA LYS A 176 14.89 7.34 -3.85
C LYS A 176 14.22 6.41 -4.85
N ALA A 177 14.42 6.66 -6.14
CA ALA A 177 13.86 5.85 -7.21
C ALA A 177 14.29 4.38 -7.05
N GLY A 178 13.34 3.48 -7.30
CA GLY A 178 13.64 2.05 -7.45
C GLY A 178 14.33 1.73 -8.77
N PRO A 179 14.83 0.50 -8.96
CA PRO A 179 15.36 0.08 -10.25
C PRO A 179 14.26 0.01 -11.33
N ASN A 180 14.66 0.10 -12.60
CA ASN A 180 13.74 -0.05 -13.73
C ASN A 180 12.96 -1.37 -13.65
N ARG A 181 11.64 -1.30 -13.85
CA ARG A 181 10.77 -2.47 -13.75
C ARG A 181 10.77 -3.22 -15.07
N LYS A 182 10.88 -4.54 -14.98
CA LYS A 182 10.78 -5.45 -16.12
C LYS A 182 9.45 -6.17 -16.08
N VAL A 183 8.68 -6.09 -17.16
CA VAL A 183 7.41 -6.78 -17.33
C VAL A 183 7.58 -7.83 -18.42
N GLU A 184 7.46 -9.09 -18.04
CA GLU A 184 7.58 -10.20 -18.98
C GLU A 184 6.29 -10.35 -19.78
N GLY A 185 6.44 -10.56 -21.09
CA GLY A 185 5.38 -10.89 -22.04
C GLY A 185 5.58 -12.25 -22.68
N ARG A 186 4.72 -12.55 -23.66
CA ARG A 186 4.72 -13.83 -24.37
C ARG A 186 6.05 -14.08 -25.08
N ASN A 187 6.44 -15.36 -25.19
CA ASN A 187 7.64 -15.81 -25.89
C ASN A 187 8.96 -15.18 -25.39
N GLY A 188 9.03 -14.80 -24.11
CA GLY A 188 10.24 -14.25 -23.50
C GLY A 188 10.49 -12.76 -23.80
N MET A 189 9.51 -12.07 -24.39
CA MET A 189 9.57 -10.62 -24.52
C MET A 189 9.62 -9.96 -23.13
N VAL A 190 10.36 -8.85 -23.03
CA VAL A 190 10.45 -8.07 -21.78
C VAL A 190 10.31 -6.60 -22.12
N PHE A 191 9.30 -5.97 -21.53
CA PHE A 191 9.17 -4.52 -21.51
C PHE A 191 9.94 -3.97 -20.31
N VAL A 192 10.74 -2.92 -20.52
CA VAL A 192 11.43 -2.20 -19.45
C VAL A 192 10.72 -0.86 -19.29
N GLU A 193 10.17 -0.62 -18.10
CA GLU A 193 9.57 0.65 -17.73
C GLU A 193 10.70 1.65 -17.47
N GLU A 194 10.85 2.62 -18.36
CA GLU A 194 11.89 3.66 -18.28
C GLU A 194 11.50 4.77 -17.30
N ASP A 195 12.47 5.63 -16.92
CA ASP A 195 12.25 6.70 -15.94
C ASP A 195 11.18 7.71 -16.38
N TRP A 196 11.04 7.98 -17.68
CA TRP A 196 10.02 8.90 -18.21
C TRP A 196 8.59 8.48 -17.88
N VAL A 197 8.35 7.19 -17.59
CA VAL A 197 7.03 6.69 -17.15
C VAL A 197 6.69 7.23 -15.76
N ASP A 198 7.67 7.25 -14.85
CA ASP A 198 7.49 7.85 -13.52
C ASP A 198 7.30 9.37 -13.63
N GLU A 199 8.02 10.04 -14.54
CA GLU A 199 7.88 11.47 -14.81
C GLU A 199 6.49 11.81 -15.35
N GLN A 200 6.00 11.07 -16.35
CA GLN A 200 4.66 11.24 -16.91
C GLN A 200 3.56 10.97 -15.88
N ASN A 201 3.72 9.95 -15.02
CA ASN A 201 2.75 9.62 -13.98
C ASN A 201 2.57 10.73 -12.93
N VAL A 202 3.51 11.67 -12.84
CA VAL A 202 3.50 12.74 -11.84
C VAL A 202 3.64 14.14 -12.45
N GLU A 203 3.57 14.28 -13.77
CA GLU A 203 3.83 15.55 -14.47
C GLU A 203 2.88 16.67 -14.04
N HIS A 204 1.66 16.31 -13.66
CA HIS A 204 0.60 17.21 -13.21
C HIS A 204 0.72 17.58 -11.73
N ARG A 205 1.69 17.02 -11.01
CA ARG A 205 1.89 17.34 -9.60
C ARG A 205 2.74 18.58 -9.45
N ASP A 206 2.16 19.58 -8.81
CA ASP A 206 2.89 20.79 -8.43
C ASP A 206 3.96 20.49 -7.38
N TRP A 207 4.95 21.39 -7.31
CA TRP A 207 5.93 21.44 -6.24
C TRP A 207 5.22 21.86 -4.94
N GLU A 208 5.18 20.99 -3.94
CA GLU A 208 4.61 21.32 -2.62
C GLU A 208 5.72 21.98 -1.77
N PRO A 209 5.56 23.25 -1.34
CA PRO A 209 6.55 23.93 -0.52
C PRO A 209 6.80 23.18 0.79
N GLU A 210 8.04 23.24 1.27
CA GLU A 210 8.37 22.83 2.63
C GLU A 210 7.83 23.93 3.56
N ASP A 211 6.73 23.64 4.25
CA ASP A 211 6.21 24.50 5.35
C ASP A 211 7.19 24.53 6.53
#